data_AF-A0A4Y9UKI6-F1
#
_entry.id   AF-A0A4Y9UKI6-F1
#
_cell.length_a   1.000
_cell.length_b   1.000
_cell.length_c   1.000
_cell.angle_alpha   90.00
_cell.angle_beta   90.00
_cell.angle_gamma   90.00
#
_symmetry.space_group_name_H-M   'P 1'
#
loop_
_entity.id
_entity.type
_entity.pdbx_description
1 polymer ?
#
loop_
_entity_poly.entity_id
_entity_poly.type
_entity_poly.pdbx_seq_one_letter_code
_entity_poly.pdbx_strand_id
1 'polypeptide(L)' 'MSSAIELIVDGYARLNDRESLEDLRMHRRRLAVDLKARTGFDCGSSISQLEHDIAAIETGLATFSGSVGG' A
#
# COMPACT_ATOMS: atom_id res chain seq x y z
N MET A 1 -7.84 15.40 2.85
CA MET A 1 -6.38 15.61 3.02
C MET A 1 -5.72 14.34 2.55
N SER A 2 -4.77 14.42 1.62
CA SER A 2 -4.08 13.23 1.14
C SER A 2 -3.23 12.64 2.24
N SER A 3 -3.34 11.33 2.46
CA SER A 3 -2.53 10.64 3.45
C SER A 3 -1.08 10.55 2.96
N ALA A 4 -0.12 10.39 3.88
CA ALA A 4 1.29 10.31 3.51
C ALA A 4 1.55 9.16 2.51
N ILE A 5 0.81 8.05 2.63
CA ILE A 5 0.93 6.92 1.71
C ILE A 5 0.44 7.25 0.30
N GLU A 6 -0.64 8.03 0.16
CA GLU A 6 -1.13 8.47 -1.16
C GLU A 6 -0.10 9.34 -1.88
N LEU A 7 0.60 10.24 -1.16
CA LEU A 7 1.67 11.05 -1.73
C LEU A 7 2.89 10.23 -2.18
N ILE A 8 3.24 9.19 -1.41
CA ILE A 8 4.31 8.26 -1.76
C ILE A 8 3.91 7.47 -3.02
N VAL A 9 2.69 6.96 -3.06
CA VAL A 9 2.16 6.19 -4.20
C VAL A 9 2.15 7.02 -5.47
N ASP A 10 1.65 8.25 -5.38
CA ASP A 10 1.64 9.23 -6.47
C ASP A 10 3.07 9.60 -6.93
N GLY A 11 4.04 9.66 -6.01
CA GLY A 11 5.46 9.80 -6.34
C GLY A 11 5.99 8.67 -7.23
N TYR A 12 5.80 7.41 -6.82
CA TYR A 12 6.22 6.26 -7.62
C TYR A 12 5.45 6.14 -8.94
N ALA A 13 4.15 6.46 -8.94
CA ALA A 13 3.32 6.51 -10.14
C ALA A 13 3.88 7.47 -11.19
N ARG A 14 4.26 8.69 -10.78
CA ARG A 14 4.92 9.66 -11.66
C ARG A 14 6.28 9.22 -12.17
N LEU A 15 7.02 8.46 -11.36
CA LEU A 15 8.33 7.90 -11.74
C LEU A 15 8.21 6.62 -12.60
N ASN A 16 6.98 6.18 -12.88
CA ASN A 16 6.67 4.93 -13.55
C ASN A 16 7.31 3.71 -12.88
N ASP A 17 7.53 3.78 -11.57
CA ASP A 17 8.23 2.75 -10.80
C ASP A 17 7.22 1.80 -10.17
N ARG A 18 6.74 0.88 -11.00
CA ARG A 18 5.77 -0.14 -10.60
C ARG A 18 6.38 -1.17 -9.65
N GLU A 19 7.63 -1.55 -9.86
CA GLU A 19 8.32 -2.56 -9.05
C GLU A 19 8.44 -2.11 -7.59
N SER A 20 8.87 -0.86 -7.36
CA SER A 20 8.93 -0.30 -6.01
C SER A 20 7.56 -0.24 -5.32
N LEU A 21 6.46 -0.03 -6.07
CA LEU A 21 5.11 -0.08 -5.51
C LEU A 21 4.66 -1.49 -5.15
N GLU A 22 5.00 -2.49 -5.97
CA GLU A 22 4.73 -3.89 -5.67
C GLU A 22 5.51 -4.36 -4.44
N ASP A 23 6.76 -3.96 -4.30
CA ASP A 23 7.60 -4.20 -3.12
C ASP A 23 7.03 -3.54 -1.87
N LEU A 24 6.62 -2.27 -1.97
CA LEU A 24 5.98 -1.54 -0.88
C LEU A 24 4.70 -2.25 -0.44
N ARG A 25 3.87 -2.71 -1.39
CA ARG A 25 2.65 -3.48 -1.09
C ARG A 25 2.96 -4.79 -0.38
N MET A 26 3.95 -5.54 -0.85
CA MET A 26 4.37 -6.80 -0.22
C MET A 26 4.84 -6.57 1.21
N HIS A 27 5.65 -5.52 1.44
CA HIS A 27 6.10 -5.14 2.77
C HIS A 27 4.92 -4.83 3.71
N ARG A 28 3.96 -4.00 3.27
CA ARG A 28 2.78 -3.63 4.07
C ARG A 28 1.88 -4.82 4.40
N ARG A 29 1.70 -5.74 3.44
CA ARG A 29 0.95 -6.98 3.67
C ARG A 29 1.61 -7.89 4.70
N ARG A 30 2.93 -8.06 4.64
CA ARG A 30 3.68 -8.83 5.65
C ARG A 30 3.51 -8.23 7.04
N LEU A 31 3.68 -6.91 7.16
CA LEU A 31 3.47 -6.20 8.42
C LEU A 31 2.06 -6.39 8.99
N ALA A 32 1.03 -6.33 8.14
CA ALA A 32 -0.35 -6.54 8.57
C ALA A 32 -0.58 -7.97 9.08
N VAL A 33 0.00 -8.97 8.43
CA VAL A 33 -0.06 -10.39 8.87
C VAL A 33 0.65 -10.56 10.20
N ASP A 34 1.88 -10.04 10.32
CA ASP A 34 2.68 -10.14 11.54
C ASP A 34 1.97 -9.47 12.73
N LEU A 35 1.32 -8.33 12.47
CA LEU A 35 0.59 -7.58 13.48
C LEU A 35 -0.72 -8.27 13.89
N LYS A 36 -1.42 -8.90 12.95
CA LYS A 36 -2.61 -9.74 13.22
C LYS A 36 -2.26 -11.01 14.01
N ALA A 37 -1.04 -11.53 13.84
CA ALA A 37 -0.57 -12.70 14.58
C ALA A 37 -0.14 -12.38 16.03
N ARG A 38 0.12 -11.10 16.34
CA ARG A 38 0.46 -10.68 17.71
C ARG A 38 -0.76 -10.73 18.62
N THR A 39 -0.63 -11.45 19.72
CA THR A 39 -1.60 -11.48 20.82
C THR A 39 -1.08 -10.64 21.99
N GLY A 40 -1.99 -10.10 22.80
CA GLY A 40 -1.64 -9.34 24.01
C GLY A 40 -1.54 -7.82 23.86
N PHE A 41 -1.78 -7.27 22.66
CA PHE A 41 -1.89 -5.83 22.41
C PHE A 41 -3.09 -5.52 21.52
N ASP A 42 -3.78 -4.40 21.78
CA ASP A 42 -4.80 -3.90 20.84
C ASP A 42 -4.11 -3.20 19.67
N CYS A 43 -3.88 -3.97 18.62
CA CYS A 43 -3.30 -3.47 17.37
C CYS A 43 -4.37 -3.02 16.37
N GLY A 44 -5.66 -2.95 16.75
CA GLY A 44 -6.77 -2.72 15.83
C GLY A 44 -6.57 -1.49 14.93
N SER A 45 -6.28 -0.33 15.52
CA SER A 45 -6.06 0.91 14.76
C SER A 45 -4.85 0.82 13.81
N SER A 46 -3.78 0.14 14.23
CA SER A 46 -2.59 -0.03 13.40
C SER A 46 -2.84 -1.00 12.23
N ILE A 47 -3.63 -2.05 12.46
CA ILE A 47 -4.07 -2.96 11.40
C ILE A 47 -4.94 -2.21 10.38
N SER A 48 -5.92 -1.43 10.83
CA SER A 48 -6.76 -0.63 9.93
C SER A 48 -5.96 0.38 9.12
N GLN A 49 -4.94 1.02 9.71
CA GLN A 49 -4.04 1.91 8.98
C GLN A 49 -3.24 1.16 7.91
N LEU A 50 -2.71 -0.03 8.22
CA LEU A 50 -1.99 -0.84 7.24
C LEU A 50 -2.90 -1.31 6.11
N GLU A 51 -4.16 -1.66 6.40
CA GLU A 51 -5.15 -2.02 5.38
C GLU A 51 -5.49 -0.84 4.47
N HIS A 52 -5.63 0.37 5.03
CA HIS A 52 -5.78 1.59 4.25
C HIS A 52 -4.57 1.86 3.35
N ASP A 53 -3.36 1.71 3.88
CA ASP A 53 -2.12 1.90 3.11
C ASP A 53 -2.03 0.89 1.95
N ILE A 54 -2.38 -0.39 2.19
CA ILE A 54 -2.42 -1.42 1.14
C ILE A 54 -3.42 -1.04 0.05
N ALA A 55 -4.62 -0.58 0.42
CA ALA A 55 -5.65 -0.18 -0.54
C ALA A 55 -5.17 1.00 -1.41
N ALA A 56 -4.54 2.02 -0.83
CA ALA A 56 -3.98 3.15 -1.57
C ALA A 56 -2.91 2.71 -2.58
N ILE A 57 -2.02 1.78 -2.19
CA ILE A 57 -1.00 1.23 -3.10
C ILE A 57 -1.64 0.42 -4.23
N GLU A 58 -2.66 -0.39 -3.93
CA GLU A 58 -3.40 -1.16 -4.94
C GLU A 58 -4.11 -0.26 -5.95
N THR A 59 -4.72 0.84 -5.50
CA THR A 59 -5.29 1.86 -6.38
C THR A 59 -4.20 2.46 -7.28
N GLY A 60 -3.04 2.81 -6.72
CA GLY A 60 -1.90 3.29 -7.51
C GLY A 60 -1.42 2.27 -8.55
N LEU A 61 -1.29 1.00 -8.18
CA LEU A 61 -0.89 -0.06 -9.11
C LEU A 61 -1.91 -0.28 -10.23
N ALA A 62 -3.21 -0.09 -9.94
CA ALA A 62 -4.26 -0.22 -10.95
C ALA A 62 -4.15 0.86 -12.05
N THR A 63 -3.62 2.05 -11.74
CA THR A 63 -3.42 3.10 -12.76
C THR A 63 -2.37 2.70 -13.80
N PHE A 64 -1.39 1.87 -13.43
CA PHE A 64 -0.42 1.31 -14.38
C PHE A 64 -1.05 0.24 -15.27
N SER A 65 -1.88 -0.64 -14.70
CA SER A 65 -2.55 -1.71 -15.45
C SER A 65 -3.57 -1.18 -16.47
N GLY A 66 -4.08 0.04 -16.28
CA GLY A 66 -4.95 0.72 -17.24
C GLY A 66 -4.25 1.31 -18.46
N SER A 67 -2.91 1.27 -18.55
CA SER A 67 -2.13 1.81 -19.68
C SER A 67 -1.73 0.77 -20.74
N VAL A 68 -2.20 -0.48 -20.66
CA VAL A 68 -2.04 -1.48 -21.71
C VAL A 68 -3.38 -1.65 -22.44
N GLY A 69 -3.54 -0.92 -23.54
CA GLY A 69 -4.79 -0.90 -24.31
C GLY A 69 -4.90 0.32 -25.23
N GLY A 70 -3.96 0.46 -26.15
CA GLY A 70 -3.98 1.41 -27.26
C GLY A 70 -3.28 0.80 -28.47
#